data_AF-A0A955EB79-F1
#
_entry.id   AF-A0A955EB79-F1
#
_cell.length_a   1.000
_cell.length_b   1.000
_cell.length_c   1.000
_cell.angle_alpha   90.00
_cell.angle_beta   90.00
_cell.angle_gamma   90.00
#
_symmetry.space_group_name_H-M   'P 1'
#
loop_
_entity.id
_entity.type
_entity.pdbx_description
1 polymer ?
#
loop_
_entity_poly.entity_id
_entity_poly.type
_entity_poly.pdbx_seq_one_letter_code
_entity_poly.pdbx_strand_id
1 'polypeptide(L)'
;MTTPAAPPDNTRPSSFPVRWLRRILWAGAIAAALALAFAYLWPATRRFESYELRAISFLAFAIRTLIFHAAIGFTLLALCALALRARRLASLAALTGVVMLGPVALSLVANPHPPADTPVLTILSANVLRGNADPASIAHQARQNNADIILIQEATPDFARALRAELTGDYPFIEEASRTGAFGQLTLSR
;
A
#
# COMPACT_ATOMS: atom_id res chain seq x y z
N MET A 1 -6.93 75.30 21.05
CA MET A 1 -6.72 73.98 21.69
C MET A 1 -6.86 72.92 20.60
N THR A 2 -5.74 72.43 20.07
CA THR A 2 -5.69 71.38 19.06
C THR A 2 -5.45 70.05 19.77
N THR A 3 -6.42 69.13 19.67
CA THR A 3 -6.36 67.79 20.24
C THR A 3 -5.21 67.01 19.60
N PRO A 4 -4.30 66.35 20.35
CA PRO A 4 -3.23 65.56 19.75
C PRO A 4 -3.83 64.35 19.03
N ALA A 5 -3.41 64.12 17.79
CA ALA A 5 -3.78 62.93 17.03
C ALA A 5 -3.27 61.67 17.75
N ALA A 6 -4.16 60.69 17.94
CA ALA A 6 -3.80 59.40 18.52
C ALA A 6 -2.72 58.71 17.66
N PRO A 7 -1.69 58.08 18.27
CA PRO A 7 -0.65 57.40 17.53
C PRO A 7 -1.23 56.23 16.71
N PRO A 8 -0.71 55.94 15.52
CA PRO A 8 -1.18 54.83 14.71
C PRO A 8 -1.02 53.52 15.48
N ASP A 9 -2.11 52.75 15.54
CA ASP A 9 -2.16 51.44 16.18
C ASP A 9 -1.41 50.41 15.33
N ASN A 10 -0.20 50.08 15.78
CA ASN A 10 0.76 49.25 15.06
C ASN A 10 0.64 47.74 15.38
N THR A 11 -0.41 47.30 16.09
CA THR A 11 -0.53 45.90 16.55
C THR A 11 -1.16 44.96 15.53
N ARG A 12 -1.01 45.21 14.21
CA ARG A 12 -1.39 44.19 13.22
C ARG A 12 -0.34 43.07 13.24
N PRO A 13 -0.68 41.84 13.68
CA PRO A 13 0.27 40.73 13.68
C PRO A 13 0.85 40.57 12.27
N SER A 14 2.18 40.45 12.20
CA SER A 14 2.90 40.40 10.93
C SER A 14 2.32 39.25 10.07
N SER A 15 2.01 39.55 8.81
CA SER A 15 1.48 38.55 7.84
C SER A 15 2.57 37.60 7.32
N PHE A 16 3.79 37.75 7.82
CA PHE A 16 4.98 36.99 7.41
C PHE A 16 4.86 35.47 7.62
N PRO A 17 4.45 34.94 8.80
CA PRO A 17 4.37 33.50 9.02
C PRO A 17 3.30 32.84 8.13
N VAL A 18 2.19 33.51 7.86
CA VAL A 18 1.11 32.99 7.01
C VAL A 18 1.53 32.88 5.54
N ARG A 19 2.31 33.84 5.03
CA ARG A 19 2.80 33.82 3.65
C ARG A 19 3.81 32.69 3.41
N TRP A 20 4.70 32.46 4.37
CA TRP A 20 5.67 31.36 4.31
C TRP A 20 5.00 30.00 4.44
N LEU A 21 4.10 29.85 5.41
CA LEU A 21 3.28 28.65 5.56
C LEU A 21 2.56 28.31 4.25
N ARG A 22 1.89 29.30 3.62
CA ARG A 22 1.21 29.09 2.35
C ARG A 22 2.16 28.60 1.25
N ARG A 23 3.37 29.14 1.15
CA ARG A 23 4.38 28.69 0.16
C ARG A 23 4.81 27.26 0.41
N ILE A 24 5.04 26.89 1.66
CA ILE A 24 5.40 25.52 2.05
C ILE A 24 4.26 24.56 1.68
N LEU A 25 3.01 24.92 1.98
CA LEU A 25 1.85 24.08 1.64
C LEU A 25 1.68 23.89 0.12
N TRP A 26 1.91 24.94 -0.68
CA TRP A 26 1.91 24.82 -2.14
C TRP A 26 3.04 23.93 -2.66
N ALA A 27 4.27 24.13 -2.17
CA ALA A 27 5.41 23.31 -2.58
C ALA A 27 5.18 21.84 -2.24
N GLY A 28 4.67 21.55 -1.04
CA GLY A 28 4.32 20.19 -0.62
C GLY A 28 3.23 19.56 -1.50
N ALA A 29 2.16 20.30 -1.78
CA ALA A 29 1.07 19.82 -2.64
C ALA A 29 1.55 19.48 -4.06
N ILE A 30 2.36 20.35 -4.66
CA ILE A 30 2.94 20.13 -5.99
C ILE A 30 3.90 18.94 -5.97
N ALA A 31 4.81 18.88 -5.00
CA ALA A 31 5.79 17.80 -4.89
C ALA A 31 5.11 16.43 -4.78
N ALA A 32 4.06 16.31 -3.98
CA ALA A 32 3.34 15.05 -3.85
C ALA A 32 2.46 14.72 -5.07
N ALA A 33 1.89 15.71 -5.76
CA ALA A 33 1.21 15.47 -7.05
C ALA A 33 2.20 14.96 -8.11
N LEU A 34 3.41 15.51 -8.17
CA LEU A 34 4.48 15.04 -9.05
C LEU A 34 4.99 13.65 -8.66
N ALA A 35 5.18 13.38 -7.37
CA ALA A 35 5.58 12.07 -6.87
C ALA A 35 4.52 11.01 -7.22
N LEU A 36 3.23 11.36 -7.15
CA LEU A 36 2.14 10.50 -7.56
C LEU A 36 2.16 10.23 -9.07
N ALA A 37 2.28 11.28 -9.88
CA ALA A 37 2.37 11.14 -11.34
C ALA A 37 3.56 10.26 -11.73
N PHE A 38 4.73 10.49 -11.15
CA PHE A 38 5.91 9.64 -11.31
C PHE A 38 5.59 8.19 -10.92
N ALA A 39 5.01 7.98 -9.74
CA ALA A 39 4.73 6.65 -9.25
C ALA A 39 3.78 5.89 -10.18
N TYR A 40 2.77 6.52 -10.77
CA TYR A 40 1.84 5.87 -11.71
C TYR A 40 2.39 5.70 -13.13
N LEU A 41 3.16 6.67 -13.62
CA LEU A 41 3.74 6.63 -14.97
C LEU A 41 4.99 5.73 -15.04
N TRP A 42 5.62 5.40 -13.91
CA TRP A 42 6.78 4.51 -13.90
C TRP A 42 6.41 3.08 -14.38
N PRO A 43 7.02 2.58 -15.46
CA PRO A 43 6.68 1.29 -16.03
C PRO A 43 7.09 0.15 -15.10
N ALA A 44 6.09 -0.60 -14.64
CA ALA A 44 6.28 -1.71 -13.73
C ALA A 44 7.01 -2.92 -14.37
N THR A 45 7.42 -2.88 -15.64
CA THR A 45 7.99 -4.03 -16.35
C THR A 45 9.52 -4.02 -16.43
N ARG A 46 10.20 -2.91 -16.16
CA ARG A 46 11.67 -2.77 -16.29
C ARG A 46 12.47 -3.29 -15.08
N ARG A 47 12.00 -4.36 -14.44
CA ARG A 47 12.24 -4.57 -12.99
C ARG A 47 13.65 -4.99 -12.58
N PHE A 48 14.54 -5.48 -13.46
CA PHE A 48 15.74 -6.17 -12.96
C PHE A 48 17.04 -6.00 -13.77
N GLU A 49 17.11 -5.03 -14.69
CA GLU A 49 18.31 -4.86 -15.53
C GLU A 49 19.47 -4.14 -14.81
N SER A 50 19.18 -3.24 -13.86
CA SER A 50 20.22 -2.50 -13.12
C SER A 50 19.82 -2.18 -11.67
N TYR A 51 20.82 -1.91 -10.81
CA TYR A 51 20.61 -1.51 -9.42
C TYR A 51 19.83 -0.18 -9.31
N GLU A 52 20.12 0.76 -10.18
CA GLU A 52 19.47 2.08 -10.24
C GLU A 52 17.98 1.94 -10.57
N LEU A 53 17.64 1.15 -11.59
CA LEU A 53 16.25 0.89 -11.96
C LEU A 53 15.48 0.18 -10.85
N ARG A 54 16.14 -0.70 -10.09
CA ARG A 54 15.56 -1.31 -8.89
C ARG A 54 15.27 -0.27 -7.82
N ALA A 55 16.20 0.64 -7.53
CA ALA A 55 16.00 1.69 -6.53
C ALA A 55 14.85 2.64 -6.94
N ILE A 56 14.79 3.04 -8.21
CA ILE A 56 13.71 3.89 -8.73
C ILE A 56 12.36 3.17 -8.69
N SER A 57 12.33 1.87 -9.04
CA SER A 57 11.12 1.05 -8.95
C SER A 57 10.68 0.86 -7.50
N PHE A 58 11.62 0.70 -6.57
CA PHE A 58 11.32 0.64 -5.14
C PHE A 58 10.76 1.96 -4.62
N LEU A 59 11.27 3.10 -5.08
CA LEU A 59 10.72 4.42 -4.72
C LEU A 59 9.28 4.59 -5.23
N ALA A 60 9.03 4.25 -6.50
CA ALA A 60 7.67 4.27 -7.06
C ALA A 60 6.73 3.33 -6.29
N PHE A 61 7.20 2.14 -5.93
CA PHE A 61 6.48 1.20 -5.07
C PHE A 61 6.17 1.81 -3.70
N ALA A 62 7.17 2.35 -3.00
CA ALA A 62 7.00 2.96 -1.68
C ALA A 62 5.99 4.12 -1.69
N ILE A 63 6.01 4.97 -2.72
CA ILE A 63 5.03 6.03 -2.89
C ILE A 63 3.61 5.45 -3.04
N ARG A 64 3.43 4.43 -3.89
CA ARG A 64 2.12 3.76 -4.05
C ARG A 64 1.67 3.08 -2.76
N THR A 65 2.56 2.44 -2.00
CA THR A 65 2.24 1.82 -0.71
C THR A 65 1.73 2.83 0.31
N LEU A 66 2.25 4.04 0.30
CA LEU A 66 1.88 5.10 1.24
C LEU A 66 0.76 6.02 0.72
N ILE A 67 0.17 5.73 -0.44
CA ILE A 67 -0.82 6.61 -1.09
C ILE A 67 -2.06 6.85 -0.23
N PHE A 68 -2.51 5.84 0.51
CA PHE A 68 -3.66 5.96 1.41
C PHE A 68 -3.39 6.95 2.54
N HIS A 69 -2.22 6.86 3.17
CA HIS A 69 -1.79 7.78 4.22
C HIS A 69 -1.61 9.20 3.68
N ALA A 70 -1.02 9.31 2.49
CA ALA A 70 -0.88 10.60 1.80
C ALA A 70 -2.26 11.22 1.52
N ALA A 71 -3.23 10.44 1.06
CA ALA A 71 -4.58 10.92 0.80
C ALA A 71 -5.26 11.50 2.05
N ILE A 72 -5.13 10.83 3.21
CA ILE A 72 -5.62 11.36 4.49
C ILE A 72 -4.95 12.70 4.80
N GLY A 73 -3.63 12.79 4.64
CA GLY A 73 -2.88 14.04 4.82
C GLY A 73 -3.36 15.16 3.89
N PHE A 74 -3.68 14.84 2.63
CA PHE A 74 -4.21 15.78 1.65
C PHE A 74 -5.63 16.25 1.97
N THR A 75 -6.48 15.36 2.48
CA THR A 75 -7.82 15.74 2.98
C THR A 75 -7.70 16.71 4.14
N LEU A 76 -6.83 16.44 5.11
CA LEU A 76 -6.58 17.36 6.23
C LEU A 76 -6.03 18.70 5.74
N LEU A 77 -5.07 18.68 4.79
CA LEU A 77 -4.54 19.88 4.17
C LEU A 77 -5.63 20.70 3.48
N ALA A 78 -6.56 20.06 2.77
CA ALA A 78 -7.68 20.74 2.12
C ALA A 78 -8.59 21.44 3.14
N LEU A 79 -8.90 20.76 4.25
CA LEU A 79 -9.70 21.33 5.35
C LEU A 79 -9.00 22.52 6.02
N CYS A 80 -7.70 22.39 6.33
CA CYS A 80 -6.90 23.50 6.86
C CYS A 80 -6.84 24.67 5.88
N ALA A 81 -6.63 24.40 4.59
CA ALA A 81 -6.60 25.44 3.56
C ALA A 81 -7.96 26.15 3.43
N LEU A 82 -9.07 25.41 3.57
CA LEU A 82 -10.41 25.98 3.58
C LEU A 82 -10.64 26.87 4.80
N ALA A 83 -10.23 26.43 6.00
CA ALA A 83 -10.28 27.22 7.23
C ALA A 83 -9.45 28.52 7.13
N LEU A 84 -8.29 28.46 6.45
CA LEU A 84 -7.45 29.61 6.14
C LEU A 84 -7.92 30.43 4.92
N ARG A 85 -9.11 30.14 4.38
CA ARG A 85 -9.70 30.79 3.19
C ARG A 85 -8.83 30.72 1.93
N ALA A 86 -7.90 29.77 1.86
CA ALA A 86 -7.00 29.54 0.73
C ALA A 86 -7.64 28.59 -0.31
N ARG A 87 -8.76 29.03 -0.91
CA ARG A 87 -9.61 28.17 -1.78
C ARG A 87 -8.85 27.42 -2.89
N ARG A 88 -7.89 28.06 -3.56
CA ARG A 88 -7.09 27.40 -4.63
C ARG A 88 -6.26 26.24 -4.11
N LEU A 89 -5.65 26.40 -2.93
CA LEU A 89 -4.88 25.33 -2.28
C LEU A 89 -5.81 24.22 -1.80
N ALA A 90 -6.97 24.59 -1.24
CA ALA A 90 -7.98 23.62 -0.82
C ALA A 90 -8.47 22.77 -2.02
N SER A 91 -8.75 23.40 -3.17
CA SER A 91 -9.15 22.69 -4.39
C SER A 91 -8.07 21.75 -4.92
N LEU A 92 -6.81 22.21 -4.97
CA LEU A 92 -5.70 21.34 -5.40
C LEU A 92 -5.54 20.16 -4.44
N ALA A 93 -5.50 20.42 -3.14
CA ALA A 93 -5.32 19.38 -2.14
C ALA A 93 -6.47 18.36 -2.13
N ALA A 94 -7.72 18.83 -2.27
CA ALA A 94 -8.88 17.97 -2.39
C ALA A 94 -8.82 17.12 -3.66
N LEU A 95 -8.49 17.71 -4.80
CA LEU A 95 -8.36 16.97 -6.07
C LEU A 95 -7.27 15.90 -5.97
N THR A 96 -6.10 16.24 -5.41
CA THR A 96 -5.02 15.27 -5.20
C THR A 96 -5.45 14.14 -4.27
N GLY A 97 -6.12 14.45 -3.15
CA GLY A 97 -6.67 13.44 -2.25
C GLY A 97 -7.69 12.51 -2.93
N VAL A 98 -8.58 13.06 -3.76
CA VAL A 98 -9.56 12.28 -4.54
C VAL A 98 -8.87 11.34 -5.52
N VAL A 99 -7.89 11.84 -6.30
CA VAL A 99 -7.13 11.01 -7.24
C VAL A 99 -6.38 9.88 -6.51
N MET A 100 -5.83 10.17 -5.32
CA MET A 100 -5.14 9.17 -4.50
C MET A 100 -6.08 8.10 -3.91
N LEU A 101 -7.31 8.47 -3.55
CA LEU A 101 -8.30 7.53 -3.01
C LEU A 101 -9.02 6.71 -4.09
N GLY A 102 -9.07 7.20 -5.34
CA GLY A 102 -9.79 6.54 -6.44
C GLY A 102 -9.52 5.05 -6.58
N PRO A 103 -8.25 4.59 -6.63
CA PRO A 103 -7.91 3.17 -6.70
C PRO A 103 -8.39 2.36 -5.49
N VAL A 104 -8.31 2.93 -4.29
CA VAL A 104 -8.80 2.29 -3.06
C VAL A 104 -10.31 2.16 -3.13
N ALA A 105 -11.02 3.24 -3.50
CA ALA A 105 -12.47 3.21 -3.68
C ALA A 105 -12.90 2.20 -4.75
N LEU A 106 -12.17 2.11 -5.87
CA LEU A 106 -12.43 1.13 -6.92
C LEU A 106 -12.21 -0.31 -6.43
N SER A 107 -11.21 -0.55 -5.58
CA SER A 107 -10.96 -1.87 -5.00
C SER A 107 -12.06 -2.33 -4.01
N LEU A 108 -12.86 -1.38 -3.50
CA LEU A 108 -14.01 -1.67 -2.65
C LEU A 108 -15.28 -1.99 -3.45
N VAL A 109 -15.27 -1.74 -4.77
CA VAL A 109 -16.36 -2.17 -5.64
C VAL A 109 -16.27 -3.69 -5.74
N ALA A 110 -17.30 -4.38 -5.26
CA ALA A 110 -17.35 -5.84 -5.25
C ALA A 110 -17.13 -6.38 -6.67
N ASN A 111 -16.26 -7.38 -6.78
CA ASN A 111 -16.16 -8.14 -8.01
C ASN A 111 -17.50 -8.86 -8.26
N PRO A 112 -17.99 -8.95 -9.51
CA PRO A 112 -19.14 -9.76 -9.82
C PRO A 112 -18.89 -11.18 -9.31
N HIS A 113 -19.89 -11.78 -8.65
CA HIS A 113 -19.81 -13.20 -8.35
C HIS A 113 -19.78 -13.96 -9.69
N PRO A 114 -18.85 -14.91 -9.86
CA PRO A 114 -18.87 -15.76 -11.03
C PRO A 114 -20.21 -16.51 -11.10
N PRO A 115 -20.70 -16.88 -12.30
CA PRO A 115 -21.89 -17.71 -12.44
C PRO A 115 -21.81 -18.97 -11.57
N ALA A 116 -22.96 -19.46 -11.08
CA ALA A 116 -23.03 -20.60 -10.15
C ALA A 116 -22.36 -21.87 -10.69
N ASP A 117 -22.32 -22.04 -12.02
CA ASP A 117 -21.77 -23.21 -12.69
C ASP A 117 -20.26 -23.11 -12.98
N THR A 118 -19.59 -22.08 -12.44
CA THR A 118 -18.14 -21.91 -12.63
C THR A 118 -17.39 -22.91 -11.75
N PRO A 119 -16.39 -23.65 -12.29
CA PRO A 119 -15.54 -24.52 -11.48
C PRO A 119 -14.93 -23.76 -10.30
N VAL A 120 -15.04 -24.33 -9.11
CA VAL A 120 -14.47 -23.77 -7.88
C VAL A 120 -13.07 -24.31 -7.71
N LEU A 121 -12.10 -23.42 -7.51
CA LEU A 121 -10.73 -23.75 -7.14
C LEU A 121 -10.48 -23.26 -5.71
N THR A 122 -10.17 -24.18 -4.80
CA THR A 122 -9.93 -23.83 -3.40
C THR A 122 -8.43 -23.72 -3.14
N ILE A 123 -7.98 -22.54 -2.71
CA ILE A 123 -6.56 -22.27 -2.44
C ILE A 123 -6.38 -22.01 -0.95
N LEU A 124 -5.53 -22.81 -0.30
CA LEU A 124 -5.04 -22.53 1.04
C LEU A 124 -3.71 -21.79 0.94
N SER A 125 -3.59 -20.63 1.60
CA SER A 125 -2.34 -19.88 1.68
C SER A 125 -1.97 -19.62 3.14
N ALA A 126 -0.73 -19.90 3.52
CA ALA A 126 -0.23 -19.69 4.88
C ALA A 126 1.20 -19.17 4.89
N ASN A 127 1.44 -18.09 5.65
CA ASN A 127 2.79 -17.70 6.07
C ASN A 127 3.12 -18.45 7.37
N VAL A 128 4.19 -19.25 7.35
CA VAL A 128 4.56 -20.13 8.48
C VAL A 128 5.65 -19.54 9.38
N LEU A 129 5.93 -18.24 9.24
CA LEU A 129 6.86 -17.47 10.06
C LEU A 129 8.20 -18.19 10.23
N ARG A 130 8.89 -18.47 9.12
CA ARG A 130 10.14 -19.26 9.08
C ARG A 130 9.97 -20.69 9.63
N GLY A 131 8.88 -21.36 9.27
CA GLY A 131 8.60 -22.75 9.63
C GLY A 131 8.24 -22.98 11.09
N ASN A 132 7.79 -21.94 11.80
CA ASN A 132 7.34 -22.03 13.20
C ASN A 132 5.88 -22.50 13.34
N ALA A 133 5.13 -22.60 12.24
CA ALA A 133 3.81 -23.22 12.25
C ALA A 133 3.91 -24.74 12.41
N ASP A 134 2.84 -25.36 12.91
CA ASP A 134 2.71 -26.81 12.96
C ASP A 134 2.29 -27.37 11.58
N PRO A 135 3.12 -28.21 10.93
CA PRO A 135 2.79 -28.84 9.65
C PRO A 135 1.51 -29.66 9.69
N ALA A 136 1.22 -30.35 10.80
CA ALA A 136 0.04 -31.21 10.91
C ALA A 136 -1.25 -30.38 10.93
N SER A 137 -1.24 -29.24 11.63
CA SER A 137 -2.35 -28.28 11.60
C SER A 137 -2.64 -27.76 10.19
N ILE A 138 -1.60 -27.42 9.41
CA ILE A 138 -1.75 -26.97 8.02
C ILE A 138 -2.33 -28.09 7.15
N ALA A 139 -1.81 -29.30 7.27
CA ALA A 139 -2.30 -30.46 6.51
C ALA A 139 -3.77 -30.78 6.84
N HIS A 140 -4.12 -30.71 8.13
CA HIS A 140 -5.49 -30.86 8.58
C HIS A 140 -6.41 -29.79 7.99
N GLN A 141 -6.02 -28.51 8.01
CA GLN A 141 -6.81 -27.44 7.40
C GLN A 141 -6.97 -27.62 5.88
N ALA A 142 -5.93 -28.07 5.19
CA ALA A 142 -5.99 -28.35 3.75
C ALA A 142 -7.03 -29.43 3.43
N ARG A 143 -7.01 -30.55 4.16
CA ARG A 143 -7.99 -31.63 4.02
C ARG A 143 -9.40 -31.19 4.39
N GLN A 144 -9.56 -30.52 5.53
CA GLN A 144 -10.88 -30.05 6.01
C GLN A 144 -11.57 -29.10 5.03
N ASN A 145 -10.80 -28.23 4.38
CA ASN A 145 -11.35 -27.26 3.42
C ASN A 145 -11.32 -27.77 1.97
N ASN A 146 -10.93 -29.02 1.75
CA ASN A 146 -10.74 -29.60 0.42
C ASN A 146 -9.86 -28.75 -0.51
N ALA A 147 -8.79 -28.17 0.00
CA ALA A 147 -7.89 -27.32 -0.77
C ALA A 147 -7.34 -28.08 -1.99
N ASP A 148 -7.36 -27.45 -3.16
CA ASP A 148 -6.80 -27.99 -4.40
C ASP A 148 -5.33 -27.57 -4.55
N ILE A 149 -4.99 -26.38 -4.06
CA ILE A 149 -3.64 -25.81 -4.05
C ILE A 149 -3.31 -25.30 -2.66
N ILE A 150 -2.10 -25.62 -2.19
CA ILE A 150 -1.53 -25.15 -0.93
C ILE A 150 -0.30 -24.29 -1.25
N LEU A 151 -0.32 -23.04 -0.79
CA LEU A 151 0.76 -22.07 -0.95
C LEU A 151 1.35 -21.69 0.40
N ILE A 152 2.62 -22.00 0.63
CA ILE A 152 3.31 -21.73 1.89
C ILE A 152 4.38 -20.66 1.69
N GLN A 153 4.30 -19.58 2.47
CA GLN A 153 5.35 -18.56 2.56
C GLN A 153 6.23 -18.76 3.79
N GLU A 154 7.50 -18.41 3.65
CA GLU A 154 8.55 -18.59 4.66
C GLU A 154 8.81 -20.06 5.02
N ALA A 155 8.66 -20.95 4.04
CA ALA A 155 8.91 -22.38 4.21
C ALA A 155 10.41 -22.65 4.42
N THR A 156 10.78 -23.13 5.61
CA THR A 156 12.12 -23.66 5.86
C THR A 156 12.24 -25.08 5.32
N PRO A 157 13.45 -25.56 4.99
CA PRO A 157 13.63 -26.93 4.51
C PRO A 157 13.05 -27.99 5.46
N ASP A 158 13.15 -27.75 6.77
CA ASP A 158 12.66 -28.69 7.79
C ASP A 158 11.14 -28.71 7.84
N PHE A 159 10.51 -27.53 7.80
CA PHE A 159 9.06 -27.40 7.71
C PHE A 159 8.52 -28.03 6.41
N ALA A 160 9.17 -27.78 5.27
CA ALA A 160 8.77 -28.33 3.98
C ALA A 160 8.82 -29.86 3.98
N ARG A 161 9.88 -30.48 4.52
CA ARG A 161 9.96 -31.94 4.66
C ARG A 161 8.85 -32.50 5.55
N ALA A 162 8.59 -31.87 6.69
CA ALA A 162 7.55 -32.31 7.60
C ALA A 162 6.15 -32.19 6.98
N LEU A 163 5.83 -31.06 6.34
CA LEU A 163 4.54 -30.86 5.68
C LEU A 163 4.34 -31.82 4.51
N ARG A 164 5.39 -32.11 3.74
CA ARG A 164 5.32 -33.10 2.65
C ARG A 164 5.03 -34.49 3.18
N ALA A 165 5.62 -34.89 4.30
CA ALA A 165 5.33 -36.19 4.92
C ALA A 165 3.84 -36.35 5.25
N GLU A 166 3.16 -35.25 5.61
CA GLU A 166 1.72 -35.24 5.92
C GLU A 166 0.80 -35.26 4.68
N LEU A 167 1.30 -34.84 3.51
CA LEU A 167 0.45 -34.48 2.36
C LEU A 167 0.83 -35.15 1.03
N THR A 168 1.98 -35.81 0.91
CA THR A 168 2.46 -36.35 -0.39
C THR A 168 1.48 -37.35 -1.04
N GLY A 169 0.68 -38.06 -0.25
CA GLY A 169 -0.35 -38.98 -0.78
C GLY A 169 -1.53 -38.27 -1.43
N ASP A 170 -1.95 -37.13 -0.87
CA ASP A 170 -3.11 -36.36 -1.34
C ASP A 170 -2.72 -35.26 -2.33
N TYR A 171 -1.46 -34.81 -2.31
CA TYR A 171 -0.91 -33.70 -3.10
C TYR A 171 0.41 -34.12 -3.77
N PRO A 172 0.35 -34.85 -4.89
CA PRO A 172 1.53 -35.42 -5.53
C PRO A 172 2.39 -34.39 -6.28
N PHE A 173 1.82 -33.25 -6.68
CA PHE A 173 2.55 -32.22 -7.42
C PHE A 173 3.15 -31.20 -6.44
N ILE A 174 4.47 -31.07 -6.48
CA ILE A 174 5.22 -30.28 -5.48
C ILE A 174 6.25 -29.41 -6.20
N GLU A 175 6.15 -28.10 -5.99
CA GLU A 175 7.16 -27.12 -6.39
C GLU A 175 7.76 -26.52 -5.11
N GLU A 176 9.03 -26.86 -4.84
CA GLU A 176 9.70 -26.47 -3.59
C GLU A 176 10.84 -25.48 -3.88
N ALA A 177 10.74 -24.30 -3.28
CA ALA A 177 11.79 -23.30 -3.21
C ALA A 177 12.05 -22.92 -1.74
N SER A 178 12.14 -23.91 -0.87
CA SER A 178 12.36 -23.73 0.57
C SER A 178 13.74 -23.13 0.83
N ARG A 179 13.83 -22.24 1.83
CA ARG A 179 15.06 -21.52 2.17
C ARG A 179 15.12 -21.28 3.66
N THR A 180 16.31 -21.26 4.22
CA THR A 180 16.51 -20.73 5.58
C THR A 180 16.15 -19.25 5.61
N GLY A 181 15.32 -18.82 6.56
CA GLY A 181 14.87 -17.42 6.68
C GLY A 181 13.48 -17.17 6.10
N ALA A 182 13.17 -15.90 5.82
CA ALA A 182 11.81 -15.44 5.49
C ALA A 182 11.47 -15.47 3.99
N PHE A 183 12.26 -16.15 3.16
CA PHE A 183 12.11 -16.12 1.70
C PHE A 183 11.80 -17.48 1.06
N GLY A 184 11.70 -18.54 1.87
CA GLY A 184 11.33 -19.85 1.36
C GLY A 184 9.87 -19.90 0.89
N GLN A 185 9.60 -20.69 -0.14
CA GLN A 185 8.26 -20.93 -0.67
C GLN A 185 8.05 -22.42 -0.93
N LEU A 186 6.82 -22.90 -0.78
CA LEU A 186 6.43 -24.27 -1.13
C LEU A 186 5.00 -24.26 -1.69
N THR A 187 4.80 -24.92 -2.82
CA THR A 187 3.51 -25.10 -3.46
C THR A 187 3.22 -26.60 -3.57
N LEU A 188 2.04 -27.03 -3.14
CA LEU A 188 1.53 -28.38 -3.36
C LEU A 188 0.17 -28.33 -4.06
N SER A 189 -0.11 -29.29 -4.95
CA SER A 189 -1.43 -29.47 -5.54
C SER A 189 -1.81 -30.94 -5.69
N ARG A 190 -3.12 -31.19 -5.72
CA ARG A 190 -3.71 -32.50 -6.01
C ARG A 190 -3.41 -32.97 -7.43
#